data_AF-A0A9P0HLM5-F1
#
_entry.id   AF-A0A9P0HLM5-F1
#
_cell.length_a   1.000
_cell.length_b   1.000
_cell.length_c   1.000
_cell.angle_alpha   90.00
_cell.angle_beta   90.00
_cell.angle_gamma   90.00
#
_symmetry.space_group_name_H-M   'P 1'
#
loop_
_entity.id
_entity.type
_entity.pdbx_description
1 polymer ?
#
loop_
_entity_poly.entity_id
_entity_poly.type
_entity_poly.pdbx_seq_one_letter_code
_entity_poly.pdbx_strand_id
1 'polypeptide(L)'
;MYSKTHKSTVRLLYKTILRLHRGLPEELRLLGTLYVRDEFRRHKNCDEQTAAVFITQWAEYASLLTKQISVKGLVHSSKLGRPIDESILNMMREEQIAQLYELMKAATFKE
;
A
#
# COMPACT_ATOMS: atom_id res chain seq x y z
N MET A 1 -18.71 -12.09 15.33
CA MET A 1 -18.26 -13.07 14.31
C MET A 1 -18.48 -12.48 12.92
N TYR A 2 -17.44 -12.36 12.10
CA TYR A 2 -17.60 -11.77 10.75
C TYR A 2 -18.48 -12.63 9.83
N SER A 3 -19.40 -11.98 9.12
CA SER A 3 -20.24 -12.60 8.10
C SER A 3 -19.42 -13.29 7.00
N LYS A 4 -19.95 -14.37 6.41
CA LYS A 4 -19.31 -15.07 5.28
C LYS A 4 -18.94 -14.12 4.14
N THR A 5 -19.79 -13.12 3.89
CA THR A 5 -19.59 -12.06 2.89
C THR A 5 -18.35 -11.21 3.19
N HIS A 6 -18.13 -10.85 4.46
CA HIS A 6 -16.95 -10.08 4.87
C HIS A 6 -15.66 -10.86 4.58
N LYS A 7 -15.61 -12.14 4.96
CA LYS A 7 -14.43 -12.99 4.72
C LYS A 7 -14.12 -13.16 3.22
N SER A 8 -15.14 -13.28 2.37
CA SER A 8 -14.94 -13.33 0.92
C SER A 8 -14.42 -12.01 0.36
N THR A 9 -14.94 -10.87 0.83
CA THR A 9 -14.50 -9.54 0.39
C THR A 9 -13.04 -9.29 0.76
N VAL A 10 -12.64 -9.58 2.00
CA VAL A 10 -11.23 -9.43 2.44
C VAL A 10 -10.30 -10.32 1.62
N ARG A 11 -10.71 -11.58 1.36
CA ARG A 11 -9.92 -12.50 0.53
C ARG A 11 -9.80 -12.03 -0.91
N LEU A 12 -10.86 -11.46 -1.48
CA LEU A 12 -10.82 -10.89 -2.82
C LEU A 12 -9.85 -9.72 -2.88
N LEU A 13 -9.95 -8.77 -1.95
CA LEU A 13 -9.07 -7.60 -1.85
C LEU A 13 -7.60 -8.02 -1.75
N TYR A 14 -7.28 -8.94 -0.83
CA TYR A 14 -5.93 -9.49 -0.67
C TYR A 14 -5.38 -10.08 -1.98
N LYS A 15 -6.17 -10.92 -2.66
CA LYS A 15 -5.75 -11.52 -3.94
C LYS A 15 -5.59 -10.48 -5.06
N THR A 16 -6.46 -9.47 -5.09
CA THR A 16 -6.38 -8.37 -6.06
C THR A 16 -5.08 -7.59 -5.89
N ILE A 17 -4.73 -7.20 -4.67
CA ILE A 17 -3.48 -6.48 -4.37
C ILE A 17 -2.26 -7.31 -4.81
N LEU A 18 -2.21 -8.60 -4.45
CA LEU A 18 -1.11 -9.48 -4.86
C LEU A 18 -1.00 -9.64 -6.39
N ARG A 19 -2.12 -9.56 -7.11
CA ARG A 19 -2.11 -9.56 -8.58
C ARG A 19 -1.58 -8.25 -9.12
N LEU A 20 -2.01 -7.12 -8.57
CA LEU A 20 -1.53 -5.78 -8.95
C LEU A 20 -0.02 -5.65 -8.74
N HIS A 21 0.53 -6.18 -7.64
CA HIS A 21 1.97 -6.16 -7.37
C HIS A 21 2.82 -6.78 -8.48
N ARG A 22 2.27 -7.69 -9.29
CA ARG A 22 2.98 -8.28 -10.43
C ARG A 22 3.33 -7.27 -11.52
N GLY A 23 2.61 -6.14 -11.58
CA GLY A 23 2.89 -5.03 -12.47
C GLY A 23 3.86 -3.99 -11.91
N LEU A 24 4.37 -4.18 -10.69
CA LEU A 24 5.36 -3.28 -10.09
C LEU A 24 6.80 -3.67 -10.48
N PRO A 25 7.76 -2.73 -10.43
CA PRO A 25 9.19 -3.03 -10.45
C PRO A 25 9.58 -4.09 -9.42
N GLU A 26 10.62 -4.85 -9.70
CA GLU A 26 10.96 -6.06 -8.95
C GLU A 26 11.15 -5.81 -7.44
N GLU A 27 11.89 -4.77 -7.09
CA GLU A 27 12.21 -4.42 -5.71
C GLU A 27 10.95 -4.00 -4.94
N LEU A 28 10.11 -3.16 -5.57
CA LEU A 28 8.83 -2.72 -5.00
C LEU A 28 7.83 -3.86 -4.88
N ARG A 29 7.81 -4.78 -5.85
CA ARG A 29 6.98 -5.98 -5.81
C ARG A 29 7.38 -6.88 -4.64
N LEU A 30 8.66 -7.14 -4.45
CA LEU A 30 9.17 -7.99 -3.36
C LEU A 30 8.80 -7.40 -2.01
N LEU A 31 9.19 -6.15 -1.77
CA LEU A 31 8.93 -5.44 -0.52
C LEU A 31 7.44 -5.35 -0.22
N GLY A 32 6.65 -4.87 -1.18
CA GLY A 32 5.21 -4.71 -1.02
C GLY A 32 4.49 -6.04 -0.79
N THR A 33 4.89 -7.11 -1.48
CA THR A 33 4.27 -8.44 -1.30
C THR A 33 4.50 -8.99 0.10
N LEU A 34 5.70 -8.84 0.66
CA LEU A 34 5.99 -9.25 2.03
C LEU A 34 5.15 -8.42 3.03
N TYR A 35 5.12 -7.10 2.83
CA TYR A 35 4.36 -6.19 3.70
C TYR A 35 2.85 -6.51 3.71
N VAL A 36 2.22 -6.69 2.54
CA VAL A 36 0.81 -7.06 2.43
C VAL A 36 0.50 -8.35 3.17
N ARG A 37 1.36 -9.37 3.04
CA ARG A 37 1.16 -10.66 3.72
C ARG A 37 1.18 -10.51 5.23
N ASP A 38 2.10 -9.71 5.74
CA ASP A 38 2.25 -9.51 7.17
C ASP A 38 1.13 -8.64 7.74
N GLU A 39 0.74 -7.57 7.06
CA GLU A 39 -0.34 -6.68 7.50
C GLU A 39 -1.70 -7.39 7.55
N PHE A 40 -2.06 -8.14 6.51
CA PHE A 40 -3.30 -8.94 6.53
C PHE A 40 -3.27 -10.05 7.58
N ARG A 41 -2.09 -10.59 7.91
CA ARG A 41 -1.94 -11.56 8.99
C ARG A 41 -2.14 -10.90 10.36
N ARG A 42 -1.52 -9.74 10.59
CA ARG A 42 -1.63 -8.97 11.84
C ARG A 42 -3.06 -8.52 12.11
N HIS A 43 -3.79 -8.14 11.06
CA HIS A 43 -5.17 -7.66 11.17
C HIS A 43 -6.25 -8.75 11.11
N LYS A 44 -5.86 -10.04 11.10
CA LYS A 44 -6.81 -11.16 10.98
C LYS A 44 -7.85 -11.22 12.11
N ASN A 45 -7.48 -10.76 13.31
CA ASN A 45 -8.30 -10.84 14.53
C ASN A 45 -8.53 -9.46 15.18
N CYS A 46 -8.39 -8.37 14.43
CA CYS A 46 -8.71 -7.03 14.96
C CYS A 46 -10.21 -6.88 15.22
N ASP A 47 -10.60 -5.80 15.91
CA ASP A 47 -12.01 -5.47 16.14
C ASP A 47 -12.69 -4.97 14.85
N GLU A 48 -14.02 -4.82 14.90
CA GLU A 48 -14.81 -4.45 13.72
C GLU A 48 -14.52 -3.04 13.20
N GLN A 49 -14.23 -2.08 14.09
CA GLN A 49 -13.93 -0.71 13.68
C GLN A 49 -12.57 -0.65 12.98
N THR A 50 -11.56 -1.28 13.58
CA THR A 50 -10.23 -1.41 12.97
C THR A 50 -10.30 -2.16 11.65
N ALA A 51 -11.07 -3.24 11.56
CA ALA A 51 -11.25 -4.00 10.33
C ALA A 51 -11.90 -3.17 9.21
N ALA A 52 -12.90 -2.34 9.54
CA ALA A 52 -13.56 -1.48 8.58
C ALA A 52 -12.59 -0.43 8.00
N VAL A 53 -11.84 0.26 8.87
CA VAL A 53 -10.81 1.23 8.43
C VAL A 53 -9.74 0.55 7.59
N PHE A 54 -9.25 -0.62 8.03
CA PHE A 54 -8.26 -1.41 7.32
C PHE A 54 -8.73 -1.73 5.89
N ILE A 55 -9.93 -2.31 5.73
CA ILE A 55 -10.44 -2.69 4.41
C ILE A 55 -10.59 -1.47 3.49
N THR A 56 -11.10 -0.34 4.00
CA THR A 56 -11.23 0.90 3.24
C THR A 56 -9.89 1.40 2.73
N GLN A 57 -8.89 1.51 3.61
CA GLN A 57 -7.55 1.98 3.24
C GLN A 57 -6.86 1.05 2.23
N TRP A 58 -6.98 -0.26 2.40
CA TRP A 58 -6.42 -1.23 1.46
C TRP A 58 -7.16 -1.28 0.11
N ALA A 59 -8.47 -1.00 0.09
CA ALA A 59 -9.24 -0.84 -1.15
C ALA A 59 -8.84 0.43 -1.91
N GLU A 60 -8.63 1.54 -1.19
CA GLU A 60 -8.08 2.78 -1.77
C GLU A 60 -6.70 2.57 -2.37
N TYR A 61 -5.81 1.87 -1.66
CA TYR A 61 -4.49 1.47 -2.16
C TYR A 61 -4.59 0.64 -3.45
N ALA A 62 -5.45 -0.38 -3.48
CA ALA A 62 -5.66 -1.20 -4.67
C ALA A 62 -6.21 -0.38 -5.85
N SER A 63 -7.11 0.58 -5.60
CA SER A 63 -7.63 1.50 -6.60
C SER A 63 -6.53 2.40 -7.17
N LEU A 64 -5.67 2.95 -6.31
CA LEU A 64 -4.51 3.75 -6.71
C LEU A 64 -3.56 2.94 -7.60
N LEU A 65 -3.15 1.75 -7.15
CA LEU A 65 -2.28 0.87 -7.92
C LEU A 65 -2.88 0.49 -9.26
N THR A 66 -4.18 0.19 -9.29
CA THR A 66 -4.88 -0.13 -10.54
C THR A 66 -4.72 1.02 -11.53
N LYS A 67 -4.99 2.27 -11.12
CA LYS A 67 -4.83 3.45 -11.98
C LYS A 67 -3.39 3.65 -12.46
N GLN A 68 -2.39 3.36 -11.63
CA GLN A 68 -0.99 3.58 -11.98
C GLN A 68 -0.41 2.49 -12.88
N ILE A 69 -0.86 1.24 -12.72
CA ILE A 69 -0.36 0.09 -13.46
C ILE A 69 -1.13 -0.10 -14.79
N SER A 70 -2.42 0.23 -14.84
CA SER A 70 -3.25 0.02 -16.03
C SER A 70 -3.05 1.03 -17.15
N VAL A 71 -2.30 2.12 -16.93
CA VAL A 71 -2.18 3.24 -17.88
C VAL A 71 -1.34 2.94 -19.11
N LYS A 72 -0.56 1.86 -19.17
CA LYS A 72 -0.03 1.24 -20.40
C LYS A 72 0.87 0.08 -20.01
N GLY A 73 0.90 -0.99 -20.81
CA GLY A 73 1.86 -2.10 -20.69
C GLY A 73 3.34 -1.71 -20.88
N LEU A 74 3.73 -0.52 -20.47
CA LEU A 74 5.09 -0.01 -20.48
C LEU A 74 5.54 0.12 -19.03
N VAL A 75 6.32 -0.87 -18.63
CA VAL A 75 7.05 -1.00 -17.36
C VAL A 75 8.13 0.09 -17.20
N HIS A 76 8.05 1.19 -17.94
CA HIS A 76 9.08 2.22 -17.96
C HIS A 76 8.46 3.58 -17.63
N SER A 77 8.83 4.06 -16.44
CA SER A 77 8.93 5.47 -16.05
C SER A 77 7.69 6.29 -15.66
N SER A 78 6.47 5.74 -15.60
CA SER A 78 5.36 6.47 -14.96
C SER A 78 5.54 6.49 -13.44
N LYS A 79 5.71 7.70 -12.87
CA LYS A 79 5.86 7.95 -11.43
C LYS A 79 4.86 7.12 -10.61
N LEU A 80 5.36 6.17 -9.83
CA LEU A 80 4.56 5.38 -8.90
C LEU A 80 4.32 6.19 -7.61
N GLY A 81 3.18 5.96 -6.97
CA GLY A 81 2.77 6.70 -5.77
C GLY A 81 2.17 8.07 -6.07
N ARG A 82 1.90 8.82 -5.00
CA ARG A 82 1.37 10.19 -5.04
C ARG A 82 2.19 11.07 -4.11
N PRO A 83 2.26 12.39 -4.34
CA PRO A 83 2.83 13.31 -3.36
C PRO A 83 2.18 13.11 -1.98
N ILE A 84 2.98 13.22 -0.93
CA ILE A 84 2.48 13.17 0.44
C ILE A 84 1.75 14.49 0.71
N ASP A 85 0.54 14.39 1.26
CA ASP A 85 -0.24 15.55 1.65
C ASP A 85 0.37 16.22 2.89
N GLU A 86 0.39 17.54 2.91
CA GLU A 86 0.97 18.32 4.02
C GLU A 86 0.26 18.06 5.35
N SER A 87 -1.04 17.73 5.32
CA SER A 87 -1.78 17.32 6.52
C SER A 87 -1.21 16.05 7.17
N ILE A 88 -0.67 15.12 6.37
CA ILE A 88 -0.04 13.90 6.88
C ILE A 88 1.28 14.27 7.56
N LEU A 89 2.06 15.19 6.97
CA LEU A 89 3.32 15.66 7.57
C LEU A 89 3.07 16.32 8.93
N ASN A 90 2.00 17.11 9.05
CA ASN A 90 1.61 17.75 10.31
C ASN A 90 1.19 16.75 11.41
N MET A 91 0.81 15.53 11.04
CA MET A 91 0.47 14.45 11.98
C MET A 91 1.70 13.62 12.41
N MET A 92 2.86 13.83 11.78
CA MET A 92 4.08 13.09 12.06
C MET A 92 4.91 13.77 13.14
N ARG A 93 5.58 12.98 13.97
CA ARG A 93 6.58 13.49 14.93
C ARG A 93 7.82 13.98 14.17
N GLU A 94 8.57 14.91 14.76
CA GLU A 94 9.78 15.47 14.15
C GLU A 94 10.77 14.39 13.68
N GLU A 95 10.97 13.35 14.51
CA GLU A 95 11.82 12.20 14.16
C GLU A 95 11.32 11.42 12.93
N GLN A 96 10.00 11.30 12.75
CA GLN A 96 9.41 10.60 11.60
C GLN A 96 9.55 11.45 10.33
N ILE A 97 9.44 12.76 10.45
CA ILE A 97 9.68 13.71 9.35
C ILE A 97 11.15 13.63 8.92
N ALA A 98 12.08 13.64 9.88
CA ALA A 98 13.50 13.49 9.61
C ALA A 98 13.80 12.16 8.90
N GLN A 99 13.27 11.04 9.40
CA GLN A 99 13.42 9.73 8.75
C GLN A 99 12.86 9.69 7.33
N LEU A 100 11.68 10.28 7.12
CA LEU A 100 11.07 10.36 5.80
C LEU A 100 11.93 11.20 4.83
N TYR A 101 12.52 12.29 5.32
CA TYR A 101 13.43 13.12 4.53
C TYR A 101 14.73 12.38 4.17
N GLU A 102 15.33 11.66 5.12
CA GLU A 102 16.51 10.82 4.85
C GLU A 102 16.19 9.72 3.81
N LEU A 103 15.02 9.09 3.92
CA LEU A 103 14.56 8.11 2.93
C LEU A 103 14.37 8.73 1.54
N MET A 104 13.78 9.92 1.46
CA MET A 104 13.63 10.66 0.19
C MET A 104 14.99 10.93 -0.44
N LYS A 105 15.98 11.39 0.34
CA LYS A 105 17.34 11.61 -0.16
C LYS A 105 17.95 10.30 -0.67
N ALA A 106 17.93 9.24 0.12
CA ALA A 106 18.50 7.94 -0.27
C ALA A 106 17.84 7.35 -1.53
N ALA A 107 16.54 7.59 -1.76
CA ALA A 107 15.83 7.12 -2.94
C ALA A 107 16.06 7.99 -4.19
N THR A 108 16.37 9.28 -4.02
CA THR A 108 16.53 10.26 -5.12
C THR A 108 17.98 10.39 -5.57
N PHE A 109 18.92 10.36 -4.61
CA PHE A 109 20.35 10.38 -4.87
C PHE A 109 20.81 8.94 -5.11
N LYS A 110 20.88 8.54 -6.38
CA LYS A 110 21.70 7.40 -6.80
C LYS A 110 23.13 7.91 -6.96
N GLU A 111 24.07 7.35 -6.20
CA GLU A 111 25.50 7.38 -6.56
C GLU A 111 25.73 6.68 -7.92
#